data_AF-A0A354V1U8-F1
#
_entry.id   AF-A0A354V1U8-F1
#
_cell.length_a   1.000
_cell.length_b   1.000
_cell.length_c   1.000
_cell.angle_alpha   90.00
_cell.angle_beta   90.00
_cell.angle_gamma   90.00
#
_symmetry.space_group_name_H-M   'P 1'
#
loop_
_entity.id
_entity.type
_entity.pdbx_description
1 polymer ?
#
loop_
_entity_poly.entity_id
_entity_poly.type
_entity_poly.pdbx_seq_one_letter_code
_entity_poly.pdbx_strand_id
1 'polypeptide(L)'
;GTEMGQGLYLKVAQIVAAEFGIGLDRVKITATTTAKVPNTSPTAASSGTDLNGKAAQTAARTIRQRMAGVAAIAFGVQPAEVVFANGKVSAGGQDLTFGEVAKLAHRARVSLSSTGYYSTPKIHYDTKIHQGRPFYYFAYGAAVSEVEVDTLTGEYRLRRVDILHDAGKSLNPAIDLGQVEGGFVQGMGWLTTEELWWDDKGHLRTHAPSTYKIPACGDIPAAFNVSLFKAGRNKEDVVYRSKAVGEPPLMLGIAVFQALRDAVAACGDGWTVPRFDAPATAERVLMAIETVRAAGAVPQAQAAD
;
A
#
# COMPACT_ATOMS: atom_id res chain seq x y z
N GLY A 1 8.64 -4.43 -12.70
CA GLY A 1 8.54 -4.45 -11.23
C GLY A 1 8.85 -5.83 -10.71
N THR A 2 9.17 -5.94 -9.42
CA THR A 2 9.58 -7.16 -8.72
C THR A 2 8.54 -7.50 -7.66
N GLU A 3 8.15 -8.77 -7.59
CA GLU A 3 7.23 -9.28 -6.57
C GLU A 3 7.98 -9.55 -5.27
N MET A 4 7.40 -9.15 -4.15
CA MET A 4 7.93 -9.33 -2.79
C MET A 4 6.82 -9.58 -1.76
N GLY A 5 5.62 -9.97 -2.21
CA GLY A 5 4.45 -10.25 -1.36
C GLY A 5 3.35 -9.19 -1.46
N GLN A 6 3.61 -8.06 -2.12
CA GLN A 6 2.66 -6.96 -2.30
C GLN A 6 1.57 -7.23 -3.36
N GLY A 7 1.65 -8.37 -4.05
CA GLY A 7 0.67 -8.79 -5.04
C GLY A 7 0.74 -8.00 -6.35
N LEU A 8 1.92 -7.48 -6.68
CA LEU A 8 2.18 -6.70 -7.90
C LEU A 8 1.90 -7.53 -9.15
N TYR A 9 2.39 -8.76 -9.20
CA TYR A 9 2.22 -9.63 -10.36
C TYR A 9 0.75 -9.91 -10.65
N LEU A 10 -0.03 -10.19 -9.60
CA LEU A 10 -1.46 -10.44 -9.73
C LEU A 10 -2.20 -9.18 -10.21
N LYS A 11 -1.91 -8.01 -9.64
CA LYS A 11 -2.52 -6.74 -10.09
C LYS A 11 -2.21 -6.43 -11.56
N VAL A 12 -0.96 -6.62 -12.00
CA VAL A 12 -0.58 -6.43 -13.41
C VAL A 12 -1.29 -7.43 -14.32
N ALA A 13 -1.39 -8.70 -13.91
CA ALA A 13 -2.12 -9.71 -14.67
C ALA A 13 -3.61 -9.38 -14.80
N GLN A 14 -4.25 -8.90 -13.72
CA GLN A 14 -5.64 -8.43 -13.71
C GLN A 14 -5.85 -7.25 -14.66
N ILE A 15 -4.89 -6.31 -14.73
CA ILE A 15 -4.95 -5.20 -15.69
C ILE A 15 -4.92 -5.71 -17.12
N VAL A 16 -4.00 -6.61 -17.45
CA VAL A 16 -3.87 -7.20 -18.79
C VAL A 16 -5.12 -8.01 -19.17
N ALA A 17 -5.62 -8.84 -18.24
CA ALA A 17 -6.83 -9.62 -18.44
C ALA A 17 -8.05 -8.72 -18.73
N ALA A 18 -8.20 -7.63 -17.97
CA ALA A 18 -9.25 -6.65 -18.17
C ALA A 18 -9.13 -5.92 -19.51
N GLU A 19 -7.92 -5.51 -19.91
CA GLU A 19 -7.72 -4.86 -21.22
C GLU A 19 -8.07 -5.79 -22.39
N PHE A 20 -7.82 -7.10 -22.26
CA PHE A 20 -8.18 -8.09 -23.27
C PHE A 20 -9.61 -8.65 -23.14
N GLY A 21 -10.32 -8.36 -22.05
CA GLY A 21 -11.64 -8.92 -21.78
C GLY A 21 -11.64 -10.44 -21.59
N ILE A 22 -10.57 -11.01 -21.02
CA ILE A 22 -10.39 -12.46 -20.81
C ILE A 22 -10.27 -12.80 -19.31
N GLY A 23 -10.39 -14.08 -18.98
CA GLY A 23 -10.14 -14.58 -17.62
C GLY A 23 -8.66 -14.48 -17.21
N LEU A 24 -8.41 -14.31 -15.91
CA LEU A 24 -7.06 -14.22 -15.34
C LEU A 24 -6.23 -15.48 -15.58
N ASP A 25 -6.87 -16.65 -15.63
CA ASP A 25 -6.27 -17.95 -15.95
C ASP A 25 -5.56 -17.97 -17.32
N ARG A 26 -5.91 -17.02 -18.19
CA ARG A 26 -5.30 -16.86 -19.52
C ARG A 26 -4.10 -15.92 -19.54
N VAL A 27 -3.75 -15.31 -18.41
CA VAL A 27 -2.61 -14.39 -18.28
C VAL A 27 -1.54 -15.01 -17.40
N LYS A 28 -0.40 -15.35 -18.00
CA LYS A 28 0.75 -15.90 -17.27
C LYS A 28 1.81 -14.82 -17.07
N ILE A 29 2.11 -14.52 -15.81
CA ILE A 29 3.25 -13.67 -15.44
C ILE A 29 4.55 -14.45 -15.59
N THR A 30 5.62 -13.78 -16.00
CA THR A 30 6.98 -14.33 -16.02
C THR A 30 7.86 -13.60 -15.03
N ALA A 31 8.91 -14.27 -14.54
CA ALA A 31 9.93 -13.62 -13.72
C ALA A 31 10.50 -12.35 -14.38
N THR A 32 10.79 -11.36 -13.55
CA THR A 32 11.41 -10.11 -13.98
C THR A 32 12.83 -10.39 -14.48
N THR A 33 13.15 -9.90 -15.68
CA THR A 33 14.49 -10.04 -16.28
C THR A 33 14.84 -8.81 -17.11
N THR A 34 16.07 -8.33 -16.95
CA THR A 34 16.62 -7.17 -17.66
C THR A 34 16.75 -7.42 -19.16
N ALA A 35 16.81 -8.69 -19.58
CA ALA A 35 16.83 -9.06 -21.00
C ALA A 35 15.49 -8.79 -21.72
N LYS A 36 14.37 -8.68 -20.98
CA LYS A 36 13.03 -8.39 -21.54
C LYS A 36 12.61 -6.95 -21.37
N VAL A 37 12.89 -6.37 -20.20
CA VAL A 37 12.55 -4.98 -19.87
C VAL A 37 13.81 -4.29 -19.35
N PRO A 38 14.51 -3.50 -20.17
CA PRO A 38 15.74 -2.84 -19.76
C PRO A 38 15.45 -1.60 -18.90
N ASN A 39 16.48 -1.12 -18.20
CA ASN A 39 16.52 0.20 -17.54
C ASN A 39 15.38 0.44 -16.53
N THR A 40 14.94 -0.60 -15.83
CA THR A 40 13.87 -0.48 -14.83
C THR A 40 14.36 0.18 -13.55
N SER A 41 13.56 1.09 -12.99
CA SER A 41 13.72 1.58 -11.62
C SER A 41 13.42 0.49 -10.58
N PRO A 42 13.91 0.63 -9.33
CA PRO A 42 13.55 -0.27 -8.24
C PRO A 42 12.04 -0.25 -7.96
N THR A 43 11.52 -1.36 -7.44
CA THR A 43 10.14 -1.43 -6.93
C THR A 43 10.09 -0.80 -5.54
N ALA A 44 9.91 0.52 -5.50
CA ALA A 44 9.88 1.33 -4.28
C ALA A 44 8.94 2.55 -4.47
N ALA A 45 8.83 3.41 -3.45
CA ALA A 45 7.98 4.61 -3.46
C ALA A 45 6.51 4.29 -3.76
N SER A 46 6.09 3.06 -3.44
CA SER A 46 4.79 2.48 -3.73
C SER A 46 4.33 2.60 -5.20
N SER A 47 5.28 2.79 -6.11
CA SER A 47 5.02 3.13 -7.52
C SER A 47 4.89 1.89 -8.43
N GLY A 48 5.17 0.70 -7.90
CA GLY A 48 5.26 -0.54 -8.67
C GLY A 48 4.01 -0.81 -9.51
N THR A 49 2.84 -0.78 -8.89
CA THR A 49 1.56 -1.04 -9.58
C THR A 49 1.20 0.06 -10.57
N ASP A 50 1.39 1.33 -10.20
CA ASP A 50 1.03 2.46 -11.06
C ASP A 50 1.86 2.46 -12.36
N LEU A 51 3.19 2.37 -12.23
CA LEU A 51 4.12 2.41 -13.35
C LEU A 51 3.98 1.17 -14.23
N ASN A 52 4.10 -0.01 -13.63
CA ASN A 52 4.09 -1.26 -14.39
C ASN A 52 2.68 -1.59 -14.91
N GLY A 53 1.64 -1.21 -14.17
CA GLY A 53 0.26 -1.36 -14.60
C GLY A 53 -0.07 -0.52 -15.82
N LYS A 54 0.32 0.76 -15.85
CA LYS A 54 0.18 1.60 -17.05
C LYS A 54 1.02 1.09 -18.22
N ALA A 55 2.26 0.69 -18.00
CA ALA A 55 3.11 0.13 -19.05
C ALA A 55 2.51 -1.15 -19.66
N ALA A 56 2.02 -2.08 -18.83
CA ALA A 56 1.35 -3.30 -19.27
C ALA A 56 0.02 -3.00 -19.99
N GLN A 57 -0.76 -2.04 -19.49
CA GLN A 57 -1.98 -1.56 -20.14
C GLN A 57 -1.69 -1.00 -21.54
N THR A 58 -0.62 -0.20 -21.71
CA THR A 58 -0.20 0.31 -23.02
C THR A 58 0.10 -0.83 -23.99
N ALA A 59 0.91 -1.82 -23.57
CA ALA A 59 1.24 -2.98 -24.40
C ALA A 59 0.00 -3.80 -24.79
N ALA A 60 -0.88 -4.09 -23.82
CA ALA A 60 -2.10 -4.85 -24.04
C ALA A 60 -3.06 -4.12 -25.00
N ARG A 61 -3.22 -2.80 -24.85
CA ARG A 61 -4.04 -1.98 -25.76
C ARG A 61 -3.51 -1.97 -27.19
N THR A 62 -2.20 -1.88 -27.38
CA THR A 62 -1.62 -1.96 -28.73
C THR A 62 -1.93 -3.31 -29.39
N ILE A 63 -1.81 -4.41 -28.67
CA ILE A 63 -2.16 -5.74 -29.18
C ILE A 63 -3.67 -5.83 -29.46
N ARG A 64 -4.52 -5.36 -28.53
CA ARG A 64 -5.97 -5.34 -28.69
C ARG A 64 -6.42 -4.52 -29.89
N GLN A 65 -5.83 -3.35 -30.14
CA GLN A 65 -6.15 -2.52 -31.32
C GLN A 65 -5.86 -3.26 -32.63
N ARG A 66 -4.72 -3.96 -32.71
CA ARG A 66 -4.39 -4.79 -33.87
C ARG A 66 -5.37 -5.94 -34.06
N MET A 67 -5.74 -6.62 -32.97
CA MET A 67 -6.75 -7.69 -33.00
C MET A 67 -8.13 -7.16 -33.39
N ALA A 68 -8.52 -5.97 -32.92
CA ALA A 68 -9.77 -5.32 -33.29
C ALA A 68 -9.84 -5.03 -34.79
N GLY A 69 -8.74 -4.58 -35.41
CA GLY A 69 -8.66 -4.42 -36.86
C GLY A 69 -8.90 -5.72 -37.64
N VAL A 70 -8.34 -6.84 -37.16
CA VAL A 70 -8.54 -8.16 -37.78
C VAL A 70 -9.98 -8.65 -37.59
N ALA A 71 -10.52 -8.52 -36.38
CA ALA A 71 -11.90 -8.91 -36.09
C ALA A 71 -12.91 -8.08 -36.89
N ALA A 72 -12.65 -6.77 -37.05
CA ALA A 72 -13.49 -5.87 -37.85
C ALA A 72 -13.60 -6.32 -39.30
N ILE A 73 -12.48 -6.74 -39.92
CA ILE A 73 -12.48 -7.32 -41.27
C ILE A 73 -13.31 -8.60 -41.32
N ALA A 74 -13.13 -9.49 -40.33
CA ALA A 74 -13.87 -10.75 -40.26
C ALA A 74 -15.38 -10.55 -40.09
N PHE A 75 -15.80 -9.51 -39.36
CA PHE A 75 -17.20 -9.19 -39.09
C PHE A 75 -17.82 -8.23 -40.11
N GLY A 76 -17.02 -7.59 -40.96
CA GLY A 76 -17.51 -6.58 -41.93
C GLY A 76 -17.96 -5.26 -41.27
N VAL A 77 -17.31 -4.85 -40.17
CA VAL A 77 -17.65 -3.65 -39.38
C VAL A 77 -16.45 -2.71 -39.21
N GLN A 78 -16.63 -1.57 -38.53
CA GLN A 78 -15.50 -0.72 -38.13
C GLN A 78 -14.78 -1.26 -36.89
N PRO A 79 -13.45 -1.09 -36.75
CA PRO A 79 -12.71 -1.50 -35.55
C PRO A 79 -13.24 -0.92 -34.23
N ALA A 80 -13.84 0.27 -34.27
CA ALA A 80 -14.44 0.91 -33.10
C ALA A 80 -15.68 0.18 -32.55
N GLU A 81 -16.32 -0.65 -33.38
CA GLU A 81 -17.51 -1.44 -33.01
C GLU A 81 -17.12 -2.77 -32.33
N VAL A 82 -15.83 -3.14 -32.36
CA VAL A 82 -15.35 -4.41 -31.83
C VAL A 82 -15.20 -4.35 -30.31
N VAL A 83 -15.98 -5.18 -29.62
CA VAL A 83 -15.97 -5.28 -28.16
C VAL A 83 -15.23 -6.54 -27.72
N PHE A 84 -14.38 -6.41 -26.69
CA PHE A 84 -13.69 -7.53 -26.04
C PHE A 84 -14.28 -7.68 -24.63
N ALA A 85 -14.96 -8.80 -24.37
CA ALA A 85 -15.57 -9.08 -23.09
C ALA A 85 -15.83 -10.58 -22.90
N ASN A 86 -15.75 -11.07 -21.65
CA ASN A 86 -16.12 -12.44 -21.28
C ASN A 86 -15.44 -13.54 -22.14
N GLY A 87 -14.18 -13.34 -22.51
CA GLY A 87 -13.41 -14.26 -23.35
C GLY A 87 -13.74 -14.21 -24.84
N LYS A 88 -14.65 -13.32 -25.25
CA LYS A 88 -15.14 -13.17 -26.62
C LYS A 88 -14.76 -11.81 -27.22
N VAL A 89 -14.77 -11.78 -28.54
CA VAL A 89 -14.65 -10.60 -29.39
C VAL A 89 -15.90 -10.55 -30.26
N SER A 90 -16.70 -9.50 -30.10
CA SER A 90 -18.04 -9.42 -30.67
C SER A 90 -18.24 -8.11 -31.42
N ALA A 91 -18.91 -8.16 -32.58
CA ALA A 91 -19.40 -6.99 -33.30
C ALA A 91 -20.44 -7.40 -34.36
N GLY A 92 -21.34 -6.51 -34.75
CA GLY A 92 -22.29 -6.77 -35.85
C GLY A 92 -23.17 -8.02 -35.67
N GLY A 93 -23.49 -8.39 -34.43
CA GLY A 93 -24.26 -9.61 -34.11
C GLY A 93 -23.47 -10.92 -34.22
N GLN A 94 -22.16 -10.85 -34.44
CA GLN A 94 -21.26 -12.00 -34.55
C GLN A 94 -20.30 -12.05 -33.36
N ASP A 95 -19.92 -13.26 -32.97
CA ASP A 95 -19.01 -13.55 -31.86
C ASP A 95 -17.90 -14.48 -32.33
N LEU A 96 -16.66 -14.17 -31.94
CA LEU A 96 -15.55 -15.12 -31.96
C LEU A 96 -14.94 -15.19 -30.56
N THR A 97 -14.36 -16.32 -30.19
CA THR A 97 -13.52 -16.40 -29.00
C THR A 97 -12.25 -15.57 -29.21
N PHE A 98 -11.66 -15.07 -28.11
CA PHE A 98 -10.37 -14.39 -28.16
C PHE A 98 -9.28 -15.24 -28.85
N GLY A 99 -9.33 -16.57 -28.66
CA GLY A 99 -8.39 -17.49 -29.30
C GLY A 99 -8.57 -17.60 -30.81
N GLU A 100 -9.80 -17.56 -31.32
CA GLU A 100 -10.08 -17.53 -32.76
C GLU A 100 -9.58 -16.25 -33.40
N VAL A 101 -9.84 -15.09 -32.79
CA VAL A 101 -9.31 -13.81 -33.29
C VAL A 101 -7.78 -13.78 -33.26
N ALA A 102 -7.15 -14.35 -32.22
CA ALA A 102 -5.70 -14.48 -32.18
C ALA A 102 -5.16 -15.37 -33.32
N LYS A 103 -5.84 -16.48 -33.65
CA LYS A 103 -5.48 -17.32 -34.82
C LYS A 103 -5.67 -16.58 -36.14
N LEU A 104 -6.75 -15.80 -36.29
CA LEU A 104 -6.97 -14.95 -37.46
C LEU A 104 -5.86 -13.91 -37.60
N ALA A 105 -5.48 -13.23 -36.52
CA ALA A 105 -4.40 -12.25 -36.53
C ALA A 105 -3.07 -12.88 -36.92
N HIS A 106 -2.76 -14.07 -36.40
CA HIS A 106 -1.57 -14.81 -36.78
C HIS A 106 -1.55 -15.15 -38.28
N ARG A 107 -2.66 -15.68 -38.83
CA ARG A 107 -2.80 -15.98 -40.27
C ARG A 107 -2.69 -14.73 -41.14
N ALA A 108 -3.23 -13.62 -40.67
CA ALA A 108 -3.13 -12.31 -41.31
C ALA A 108 -1.72 -11.67 -41.15
N ARG A 109 -0.77 -12.35 -40.49
CA ARG A 109 0.60 -11.86 -40.21
C ARG A 109 0.61 -10.55 -39.42
N VAL A 110 -0.38 -10.36 -38.54
CA VAL A 110 -0.47 -9.23 -37.62
C VAL A 110 0.26 -9.57 -36.33
N SER A 111 1.22 -8.74 -35.92
CA SER A 111 2.04 -8.98 -34.73
C SER A 111 1.23 -8.92 -33.43
N LEU A 112 1.30 -10.01 -32.65
CA LEU A 112 0.70 -10.15 -31.31
C LEU A 112 1.73 -9.94 -30.18
N SER A 113 2.83 -9.25 -30.48
CA SER A 113 3.81 -8.82 -29.48
C SER A 113 3.88 -7.29 -29.45
N SER A 114 3.94 -6.73 -28.26
CA SER A 114 4.15 -5.30 -28.05
C SER A 114 4.89 -5.03 -26.76
N THR A 115 5.77 -4.04 -26.79
CA THR A 115 6.28 -3.40 -25.57
C THR A 115 5.31 -2.32 -25.12
N GLY A 116 5.46 -1.88 -23.88
CA GLY A 116 4.72 -0.75 -23.32
C GLY A 116 5.61 0.01 -22.35
N TYR A 117 5.39 1.32 -22.26
CA TYR A 117 6.19 2.23 -21.45
C TYR A 117 5.26 3.26 -20.80
N TYR A 118 5.65 3.72 -19.61
CA TYR A 118 4.96 4.78 -18.90
C TYR A 118 5.96 5.62 -18.12
N SER A 119 5.81 6.93 -18.20
CA SER A 119 6.52 7.91 -17.39
C SER A 119 5.49 8.80 -16.73
N THR A 120 5.56 8.91 -15.40
CA THR A 120 4.60 9.72 -14.63
C THR A 120 4.68 11.18 -15.05
N PRO A 121 3.57 11.81 -15.49
CA PRO A 121 3.59 13.20 -15.92
C PRO A 121 3.52 14.17 -14.73
N LYS A 122 3.71 15.46 -14.99
CA LYS A 122 3.56 16.58 -14.04
C LYS A 122 4.58 16.64 -12.89
N ILE A 123 5.53 15.71 -12.81
CA ILE A 123 6.58 15.70 -11.80
C ILE A 123 7.66 16.72 -12.15
N HIS A 124 7.95 17.64 -11.23
CA HIS A 124 9.04 18.61 -11.31
C HIS A 124 9.33 19.12 -9.89
N TYR A 125 10.59 19.23 -9.47
CA TYR A 125 10.91 19.74 -8.14
C TYR A 125 12.32 20.33 -8.14
N ASP A 126 12.46 21.57 -7.67
CA ASP A 126 13.74 22.22 -7.46
C ASP A 126 14.21 21.97 -6.03
N THR A 127 15.28 21.18 -5.90
CA THR A 127 15.85 20.79 -4.62
C THR A 127 16.61 21.92 -3.91
N LYS A 128 16.98 22.99 -4.61
CA LYS A 128 17.71 24.12 -4.01
C LYS A 128 16.79 25.07 -3.26
N ILE A 129 15.57 25.25 -3.75
CA ILE A 129 14.55 26.14 -3.17
C ILE A 129 13.38 25.41 -2.54
N HIS A 130 13.36 24.07 -2.61
CA HIS A 130 12.31 23.20 -2.09
C HIS A 130 10.91 23.51 -2.65
N GLN A 131 10.82 23.81 -3.95
CA GLN A 131 9.55 24.15 -4.62
C GLN A 131 9.28 23.27 -5.83
N GLY A 132 7.99 23.01 -6.08
CA GLY A 132 7.50 22.25 -7.22
C GLY A 132 6.49 21.18 -6.82
N ARG A 133 6.32 20.19 -7.70
CA ARG A 133 5.47 19.01 -7.55
C ARG A 133 6.30 17.72 -7.62
N PRO A 134 6.85 17.25 -6.50
CA PRO A 134 7.60 15.99 -6.45
C PRO A 134 6.70 14.74 -6.53
N PHE A 135 5.41 14.87 -6.17
CA PHE A 135 4.46 13.75 -6.13
C PHE A 135 3.32 13.92 -7.12
N TYR A 136 2.90 12.80 -7.73
CA TYR A 136 1.80 12.83 -8.69
C TYR A 136 0.45 13.01 -7.99
N TYR A 137 0.25 12.33 -6.87
CA TYR A 137 -0.92 12.46 -6.00
C TYR A 137 -0.52 12.04 -4.58
N PHE A 138 -1.44 12.23 -3.62
CA PHE A 138 -1.28 11.78 -2.25
C PHE A 138 -2.29 10.67 -1.93
N ALA A 139 -1.82 9.61 -1.27
CA ALA A 139 -2.65 8.62 -0.60
C ALA A 139 -2.98 9.13 0.81
N TYR A 140 -4.17 8.81 1.30
CA TYR A 140 -4.66 9.26 2.59
C TYR A 140 -5.18 8.08 3.40
N GLY A 141 -5.25 8.24 4.71
CA GLY A 141 -5.90 7.30 5.59
C GLY A 141 -5.99 7.87 6.99
N ALA A 142 -6.84 7.26 7.81
CA ALA A 142 -6.95 7.54 9.23
C ALA A 142 -7.06 6.23 9.99
N ALA A 143 -6.48 6.20 11.19
CA ALA A 143 -6.61 5.11 12.13
C ALA A 143 -6.94 5.67 13.51
N VAL A 144 -7.77 4.94 14.25
CA VAL A 144 -8.07 5.18 15.66
C VAL A 144 -7.67 3.91 16.41
N SER A 145 -6.90 4.06 17.48
CA SER A 145 -6.38 2.94 18.26
C SER A 145 -6.74 3.11 19.73
N GLU A 146 -7.10 2.01 20.38
CA GLU A 146 -7.40 1.93 21.80
C GLU A 146 -6.40 0.98 22.46
N VAL A 147 -5.73 1.45 23.51
CA VAL A 147 -4.69 0.69 24.21
C VAL A 147 -5.03 0.55 25.69
N GLU A 148 -4.51 -0.50 26.31
CA GLU A 148 -4.58 -0.76 27.74
C GLU A 148 -3.16 -0.83 28.27
N VAL A 149 -2.85 -0.12 29.34
CA VAL A 149 -1.48 -0.01 29.92
C VAL A 149 -1.50 -0.44 31.39
N ASP A 150 -0.60 -1.36 31.75
CA ASP A 150 -0.30 -1.67 33.14
C ASP A 150 0.61 -0.59 33.73
N THR A 151 0.07 0.19 34.66
CA THR A 151 0.78 1.34 35.24
C THR A 151 1.86 1.00 36.27
N LEU A 152 2.04 -0.29 36.60
CA LEU A 152 3.09 -0.78 37.48
C LEU A 152 4.32 -1.26 36.71
N THR A 153 4.13 -1.78 35.50
CA THR A 153 5.19 -2.41 34.69
C THR A 153 5.48 -1.66 33.39
N GLY A 154 4.54 -0.83 32.92
CA GLY A 154 4.57 -0.19 31.61
C GLY A 154 4.20 -1.12 30.46
N GLU A 155 3.89 -2.40 30.72
CA GLU A 155 3.36 -3.31 29.70
C GLU A 155 2.04 -2.80 29.15
N TYR A 156 1.75 -3.08 27.88
CA TYR A 156 0.51 -2.65 27.25
C TYR A 156 0.02 -3.59 26.17
N ARG A 157 -1.24 -3.42 25.78
CA ARG A 157 -1.86 -4.14 24.67
C ARG A 157 -2.67 -3.19 23.80
N LEU A 158 -2.59 -3.40 22.49
CA LEU A 158 -3.57 -2.84 21.55
C LEU A 158 -4.87 -3.62 21.71
N ARG A 159 -5.95 -2.95 22.14
CA ARG A 159 -7.26 -3.57 22.35
C ARG A 159 -8.10 -3.56 21.08
N ARG A 160 -8.01 -2.47 20.33
CA ARG A 160 -8.80 -2.23 19.13
C ARG A 160 -8.10 -1.25 18.19
N VAL A 161 -8.32 -1.44 16.90
CA VAL A 161 -8.03 -0.44 15.86
C VAL A 161 -9.15 -0.39 14.82
N ASP A 162 -9.52 0.82 14.41
CA ASP A 162 -10.38 1.09 13.26
C ASP A 162 -9.61 1.91 12.22
N ILE A 163 -9.55 1.41 10.99
CA ILE A 163 -8.80 2.01 9.88
C ILE A 163 -9.72 2.30 8.70
N LEU A 164 -9.62 3.52 8.17
CA LEU A 164 -10.17 3.91 6.88
C LEU A 164 -9.04 4.39 5.97
N HIS A 165 -8.77 3.67 4.88
CA HIS A 165 -7.65 3.97 3.97
C HIS A 165 -8.11 4.24 2.52
N ASP A 166 -7.56 5.28 1.89
CA ASP A 166 -7.87 5.67 0.51
C ASP A 166 -6.91 5.02 -0.50
N ALA A 167 -7.34 3.86 -1.02
CA ALA A 167 -6.69 3.16 -2.13
C ALA A 167 -7.18 3.64 -3.52
N GLY A 168 -7.88 4.78 -3.61
CA GLY A 168 -8.58 5.21 -4.82
C GLY A 168 -9.60 4.16 -5.27
N LYS A 169 -9.73 3.97 -6.58
CA LYS A 169 -10.46 2.82 -7.12
C LYS A 169 -9.54 1.60 -7.11
N SER A 170 -9.55 0.87 -5.99
CA SER A 170 -8.74 -0.32 -5.76
C SER A 170 -8.76 -1.28 -6.96
N LEU A 171 -7.59 -1.79 -7.33
CA LEU A 171 -7.44 -2.82 -8.37
C LEU A 171 -7.81 -4.21 -7.84
N ASN A 172 -7.48 -4.47 -6.58
CA ASN A 172 -7.74 -5.73 -5.92
C ASN A 172 -7.95 -5.46 -4.42
N PRO A 173 -9.22 -5.32 -3.98
CA PRO A 173 -9.53 -4.96 -2.60
C PRO A 173 -8.97 -5.95 -1.57
N ALA A 174 -8.90 -7.25 -1.88
CA ALA A 174 -8.36 -8.25 -0.96
C ALA A 174 -6.86 -8.03 -0.70
N ILE A 175 -6.08 -7.74 -1.74
CA ILE A 175 -4.65 -7.42 -1.60
C ILE A 175 -4.47 -6.08 -0.88
N ASP A 176 -5.28 -5.08 -1.23
CA ASP A 176 -5.15 -3.74 -0.65
C ASP A 176 -5.51 -3.74 0.85
N LEU A 177 -6.51 -4.51 1.27
CA LEU A 177 -6.82 -4.72 2.69
C LEU A 177 -5.63 -5.37 3.42
N GLY A 178 -5.06 -6.44 2.88
CA GLY A 178 -3.90 -7.10 3.49
C GLY A 178 -2.66 -6.20 3.56
N GLN A 179 -2.46 -5.31 2.58
CA GLN A 179 -1.39 -4.29 2.63
C GLN A 179 -1.64 -3.26 3.74
N VAL A 180 -2.90 -2.84 3.94
CA VAL A 180 -3.25 -1.92 5.03
C VAL A 180 -3.04 -2.57 6.40
N GLU A 181 -3.50 -3.81 6.56
CA GLU A 181 -3.32 -4.59 7.79
C GLU A 181 -1.84 -4.79 8.12
N GLY A 182 -1.06 -5.31 7.17
CA GLY A 182 0.38 -5.55 7.36
C GLY A 182 1.17 -4.27 7.57
N GLY A 183 0.88 -3.22 6.80
CA GLY A 183 1.51 -1.91 6.96
C GLY A 183 1.23 -1.31 8.33
N PHE A 184 -0.02 -1.34 8.80
CA PHE A 184 -0.37 -0.87 10.13
C PHE A 184 0.37 -1.64 11.23
N VAL A 185 0.40 -2.97 11.18
CA VAL A 185 1.10 -3.79 12.20
C VAL A 185 2.60 -3.51 12.18
N GLN A 186 3.21 -3.34 11.02
CA GLN A 186 4.61 -2.96 10.91
C GLN A 186 4.88 -1.57 11.47
N GLY A 187 4.02 -0.59 11.20
CA GLY A 187 4.11 0.75 11.75
C GLY A 187 3.91 0.80 13.26
N MET A 188 3.03 -0.06 13.78
CA MET A 188 2.85 -0.27 15.22
C MET A 188 4.17 -0.76 15.82
N GLY A 189 4.71 -1.88 15.33
CA GLY A 189 5.97 -2.47 15.82
C GLY A 189 7.13 -1.48 15.87
N TRP A 190 7.32 -0.72 14.79
CA TRP A 190 8.33 0.34 14.70
C TRP A 190 8.26 1.34 15.86
N LEU A 191 7.06 1.71 16.29
CA LEU A 191 6.85 2.72 17.32
C LEU A 191 6.66 2.14 18.73
N THR A 192 6.67 0.81 18.89
CA THR A 192 6.38 0.14 20.16
C THR A 192 7.52 -0.74 20.64
N THR A 193 7.83 -1.82 19.92
CA THR A 193 8.68 -2.92 20.41
C THR A 193 9.99 -3.08 19.63
N GLU A 194 10.08 -2.48 18.44
CA GLU A 194 11.23 -2.63 17.54
C GLU A 194 12.37 -1.66 17.91
N GLU A 195 13.23 -2.08 18.84
CA GLU A 195 14.36 -1.28 19.32
C GLU A 195 15.72 -1.75 18.76
N LEU A 196 16.44 -0.79 18.17
CA LEU A 196 17.85 -0.97 17.81
C LEU A 196 18.75 -0.43 18.92
N TRP A 197 19.62 -1.27 19.46
CA TRP A 197 20.55 -0.91 20.52
C TRP A 197 21.99 -1.26 20.15
N TRP A 198 22.89 -0.31 20.33
CA TRP A 198 24.33 -0.47 20.15
C TRP A 198 25.06 -0.33 21.49
N ASP A 199 26.11 -1.13 21.69
CA ASP A 199 27.00 -0.96 22.85
C ASP A 199 27.97 0.22 22.66
N ASP A 200 28.71 0.57 23.72
CA ASP A 200 29.69 1.67 23.70
C ASP A 200 30.84 1.48 22.71
N LYS A 201 30.97 0.27 22.13
CA LYS A 201 31.97 -0.06 21.10
C LYS A 201 31.38 0.00 19.69
N GLY A 202 30.10 0.33 19.54
CA GLY A 202 29.40 0.43 18.27
C GLY A 202 28.92 -0.91 17.69
N HIS A 203 28.83 -1.98 18.49
CA HIS A 203 28.25 -3.23 18.00
C HIS A 203 26.73 -3.24 18.15
N LEU A 204 26.02 -3.70 17.10
CA LEU A 204 24.57 -3.91 17.17
C LEU A 204 24.25 -5.12 18.06
N ARG A 205 23.56 -4.88 19.16
CA ARG A 205 23.24 -5.90 20.16
C ARG A 205 21.90 -6.57 19.91
N THR A 206 20.97 -5.87 19.27
CA THR A 206 19.67 -6.42 18.83
C THR A 206 19.72 -6.96 17.40
N HIS A 207 20.66 -7.88 17.12
CA HIS A 207 20.94 -8.41 15.77
C HIS A 207 20.21 -9.73 15.43
N ALA A 208 19.34 -10.21 16.31
CA ALA A 208 18.58 -11.46 16.12
C ALA A 208 17.13 -11.33 16.60
N PRO A 209 16.17 -12.14 16.11
CA PRO A 209 14.77 -12.12 16.58
C PRO A 209 14.60 -12.44 18.08
N SER A 210 15.59 -13.11 18.69
CA SER A 210 15.64 -13.30 20.14
C SER A 210 15.80 -11.98 20.91
N THR A 211 16.34 -10.94 20.26
CA THR A 211 16.68 -9.63 20.84
C THR A 211 15.98 -8.44 20.17
N TYR A 212 15.56 -8.55 18.92
CA TYR A 212 14.79 -7.54 18.19
C TYR A 212 13.34 -8.01 18.05
N LYS A 213 12.39 -7.28 18.63
CA LYS A 213 11.01 -7.74 18.82
C LYS A 213 10.06 -7.06 17.85
N ILE A 214 9.90 -7.65 16.67
CA ILE A 214 8.76 -7.35 15.79
C ILE A 214 7.45 -7.81 16.45
N PRO A 215 6.30 -7.26 16.05
CA PRO A 215 5.00 -7.75 16.51
C PRO A 215 4.80 -9.24 16.24
N ALA A 216 4.37 -9.97 17.25
CA ALA A 216 3.93 -11.35 17.18
C ALA A 216 2.42 -11.44 16.94
N CYS A 217 1.90 -12.65 16.70
CA CYS A 217 0.47 -12.85 16.48
C CYS A 217 -0.42 -12.43 17.67
N GLY A 218 0.13 -12.47 18.90
CA GLY A 218 -0.57 -12.04 20.11
C GLY A 218 -0.69 -10.53 20.28
N ASP A 219 0.08 -9.74 19.53
CA ASP A 219 0.06 -8.27 19.58
C ASP A 219 -1.05 -7.69 18.68
N ILE A 220 -1.68 -8.53 17.87
CA ILE A 220 -2.78 -8.14 16.98
C ILE A 220 -4.09 -8.12 17.79
N PRO A 221 -4.83 -6.98 17.81
CA PRO A 221 -6.07 -6.87 18.55
C PRO A 221 -7.15 -7.78 17.94
N ALA A 222 -8.02 -8.34 18.78
CA ALA A 222 -9.19 -9.07 18.30
C ALA A 222 -10.14 -8.18 17.49
N ALA A 223 -10.24 -6.90 17.85
CA ALA A 223 -11.00 -5.89 17.12
C ALA A 223 -10.07 -5.12 16.15
N PHE A 224 -9.82 -5.71 14.99
CA PHE A 224 -9.02 -5.11 13.91
C PHE A 224 -9.91 -4.82 12.70
N ASN A 225 -10.48 -3.61 12.66
CA ASN A 225 -11.42 -3.22 11.62
C ASN A 225 -10.72 -2.41 10.54
N VAL A 226 -10.61 -2.96 9.33
CA VAL A 226 -10.01 -2.26 8.19
C VAL A 226 -11.05 -2.06 7.09
N SER A 227 -11.15 -0.83 6.59
CA SER A 227 -12.02 -0.46 5.48
C SER A 227 -11.29 0.39 4.46
N LEU A 228 -11.58 0.14 3.18
CA LEU A 228 -11.15 1.03 2.09
C LEU A 228 -12.19 2.13 1.91
N PHE A 229 -11.73 3.36 1.65
CA PHE A 229 -12.61 4.50 1.37
C PHE A 229 -13.36 4.29 0.06
N LYS A 230 -14.62 3.85 0.15
CA LYS A 230 -15.44 3.39 -1.00
C LYS A 230 -15.63 4.44 -2.09
N ALA A 231 -15.74 5.72 -1.72
CA ALA A 231 -15.87 6.83 -2.67
C ALA A 231 -14.51 7.26 -3.26
N GLY A 232 -13.41 6.61 -2.85
CA GLY A 232 -12.06 6.88 -3.32
C GLY A 232 -11.94 6.73 -4.83
N ARG A 233 -11.42 7.78 -5.46
CA ARG A 233 -11.06 7.78 -6.88
C ARG A 233 -9.90 8.74 -7.08
N ASN A 234 -8.83 8.26 -7.70
CA ASN A 234 -7.69 9.13 -7.98
C ASN A 234 -8.08 10.21 -9.01
N LYS A 235 -7.77 11.47 -8.70
CA LYS A 235 -7.99 12.61 -9.59
C LYS A 235 -7.05 12.55 -10.81
N GLU A 236 -5.86 11.99 -10.60
CA GLU A 236 -4.86 11.81 -11.65
C GLU A 236 -5.13 10.58 -12.52
N ASP A 237 -4.57 10.56 -13.74
CA ASP A 237 -4.77 9.47 -14.71
C ASP A 237 -3.77 8.33 -14.49
N VAL A 238 -3.88 7.69 -13.33
CA VAL A 238 -3.21 6.41 -13.07
C VAL A 238 -4.09 5.24 -13.50
N VAL A 239 -3.52 4.04 -13.55
CA VAL A 239 -4.22 2.84 -14.00
C VAL A 239 -5.54 2.66 -13.22
N TYR A 240 -6.65 2.64 -13.95
CA TYR A 240 -8.02 2.53 -13.43
C TYR A 240 -8.39 3.46 -12.26
N ARG A 241 -7.68 4.58 -12.06
CA ARG A 241 -7.87 5.54 -10.95
C ARG A 241 -7.62 4.96 -9.55
N SER A 242 -6.75 3.96 -9.45
CA SER A 242 -6.24 3.43 -8.17
C SER A 242 -5.35 4.42 -7.43
N LYS A 243 -4.97 4.11 -6.20
CA LYS A 243 -3.85 4.75 -5.49
C LYS A 243 -2.92 3.68 -4.92
N ALA A 244 -1.67 4.08 -4.73
CA ALA A 244 -0.64 3.33 -4.05
C ALA A 244 -1.04 3.03 -2.59
N VAL A 245 -0.77 1.79 -2.14
CA VAL A 245 -1.13 1.28 -0.80
C VAL A 245 0.04 0.54 -0.11
N GLY A 246 1.23 0.50 -0.72
CA GLY A 246 2.36 -0.27 -0.17
C GLY A 246 2.93 0.33 1.12
N GLU A 247 3.42 1.57 1.03
CA GLU A 247 4.01 2.30 2.16
C GLU A 247 2.99 3.16 2.95
N PRO A 248 1.98 3.81 2.33
CA PRO A 248 1.12 4.77 3.04
C PRO A 248 0.46 4.24 4.33
N PRO A 249 -0.02 2.98 4.42
CA PRO A 249 -0.62 2.47 5.64
C PRO A 249 0.36 2.31 6.81
N LEU A 250 1.67 2.27 6.59
CA LEU A 250 2.67 2.18 7.68
C LEU A 250 2.55 3.35 8.66
N MET A 251 2.26 4.54 8.14
CA MET A 251 2.09 5.74 8.97
C MET A 251 0.87 5.67 9.89
N LEU A 252 -0.07 4.77 9.65
CA LEU A 252 -1.24 4.60 10.50
C LEU A 252 -0.90 4.01 11.88
N GLY A 253 0.25 3.34 12.01
CA GLY A 253 0.77 2.87 13.30
C GLY A 253 1.03 3.99 14.31
N ILE A 254 1.17 5.24 13.84
CA ILE A 254 1.25 6.44 14.69
C ILE A 254 0.05 6.54 15.64
N ALA A 255 -1.14 6.05 15.24
CA ALA A 255 -2.32 6.02 16.09
C ALA A 255 -2.08 5.26 17.41
N VAL A 256 -1.33 4.16 17.38
CA VAL A 256 -0.99 3.37 18.58
C VAL A 256 -0.05 4.16 19.49
N PHE A 257 0.98 4.78 18.93
CA PHE A 257 1.91 5.63 19.69
C PHE A 257 1.19 6.80 20.37
N GLN A 258 0.26 7.45 19.67
CA GLN A 258 -0.54 8.54 20.24
C GLN A 258 -1.53 8.05 21.31
N ALA A 259 -2.14 6.88 21.12
CA ALA A 259 -3.01 6.27 22.12
C ALA A 259 -2.23 5.90 23.40
N LEU A 260 -0.99 5.41 23.27
CA LEU A 260 -0.11 5.18 24.42
C LEU A 260 0.26 6.50 25.12
N ARG A 261 0.56 7.55 24.35
CA ARG A 261 0.84 8.88 24.90
C ARG A 261 -0.35 9.44 25.70
N ASP A 262 -1.56 9.24 25.19
CA ASP A 262 -2.82 9.62 25.85
C ASP A 262 -3.04 8.82 27.15
N ALA A 263 -2.87 7.49 27.11
CA ALA A 263 -2.96 6.62 28.28
C ALA A 263 -1.96 7.00 29.39
N VAL A 264 -0.73 7.38 29.01
CA VAL A 264 0.27 7.90 29.94
C VAL A 264 -0.20 9.22 30.56
N ALA A 265 -0.66 10.19 29.76
CA ALA A 265 -1.14 11.47 30.27
C ALA A 265 -2.28 11.30 31.29
N ALA A 266 -3.17 10.33 31.05
CA ALA A 266 -4.28 9.99 31.96
C ALA A 266 -3.83 9.44 33.34
N CYS A 267 -2.56 9.02 33.49
CA CYS A 267 -1.99 8.63 34.78
C CYS A 267 -1.58 9.82 35.66
N GLY A 268 -1.56 11.03 35.10
CA GLY A 268 -1.29 12.30 35.80
C GLY A 268 -2.54 13.18 35.87
N ASP A 269 -2.45 14.39 35.32
CA ASP A 269 -3.56 15.37 35.27
C ASP A 269 -4.43 15.25 34.01
N GLY A 270 -4.06 14.38 33.05
CA GLY A 270 -4.74 14.21 31.76
C GLY A 270 -4.44 15.29 30.71
N TRP A 271 -3.64 16.32 31.04
CA TRP A 271 -3.33 17.45 30.15
C TRP A 271 -1.85 17.60 29.85
N THR A 272 -1.00 17.17 30.79
CA THR A 272 0.44 17.17 30.64
C THR A 272 0.82 16.24 29.49
N VAL A 273 1.43 16.82 28.46
CA VAL A 273 1.96 16.04 27.33
C VAL A 273 3.27 15.40 27.80
N PRO A 274 3.34 14.07 27.98
CA PRO A 274 4.55 13.43 28.42
C PRO A 274 5.63 13.55 27.33
N ARG A 275 6.88 13.77 27.75
CA ARG A 275 8.01 13.48 26.87
C ARG A 275 7.98 11.98 26.58
N PHE A 276 7.75 11.63 25.32
CA PHE A 276 7.48 10.26 24.92
C PHE A 276 8.31 9.96 23.67
N ASP A 277 9.38 9.18 23.86
CA ASP A 277 10.35 8.86 22.82
C ASP A 277 9.98 7.52 22.14
N ALA A 278 10.16 7.43 20.83
CA ALA A 278 9.98 6.19 20.08
C ALA A 278 11.27 5.36 20.06
N PRO A 279 11.19 4.01 20.10
CA PRO A 279 9.97 3.22 20.27
C PRO A 279 9.46 3.24 21.72
N ALA A 280 8.15 3.29 21.91
CA ALA A 280 7.47 3.29 23.21
C ALA A 280 7.51 1.90 23.86
N THR A 281 8.70 1.41 24.19
CA THR A 281 8.88 0.14 24.92
C THR A 281 8.22 0.21 26.29
N ALA A 282 7.92 -0.94 26.90
CA ALA A 282 7.29 -0.99 28.22
C ALA A 282 8.08 -0.18 29.27
N GLU A 283 9.42 -0.24 29.23
CA GLU A 283 10.30 0.58 30.06
C GLU A 283 10.06 2.09 29.86
N ARG A 284 10.05 2.57 28.61
CA ARG A 284 9.82 4.00 28.32
C ARG A 284 8.41 4.44 28.70
N VAL A 285 7.41 3.56 28.54
CA VAL A 285 6.05 3.81 29.01
C VAL A 285 6.02 3.99 30.53
N LEU A 286 6.65 3.09 31.28
CA LEU A 286 6.70 3.19 32.75
C LEU A 286 7.39 4.48 33.21
N MET A 287 8.55 4.80 32.66
CA MET A 287 9.28 6.04 32.98
C MET A 287 8.44 7.29 32.69
N ALA A 288 7.68 7.28 31.60
CA ALA A 288 6.79 8.39 31.25
C ALA A 288 5.62 8.51 32.24
N ILE A 289 5.04 7.40 32.69
CA ILE A 289 4.01 7.35 33.74
C ILE A 289 4.53 7.94 35.06
N GLU A 290 5.72 7.53 35.50
CA GLU A 290 6.34 8.06 36.72
C GLU A 290 6.56 9.58 36.64
N THR A 291 7.02 10.04 35.47
CA THR A 291 7.27 11.47 35.22
C THR A 291 5.99 12.29 35.36
N VAL A 292 4.88 11.86 34.74
CA VAL A 292 3.62 12.63 34.81
C VAL A 292 2.97 12.55 36.19
N ARG A 293 3.11 11.42 36.92
CA ARG A 293 2.66 11.29 38.31
C ARG A 293 3.41 12.25 39.23
N ALA A 294 4.73 12.35 39.07
CA ALA A 294 5.53 13.30 39.84
C ALA A 294 5.17 14.75 39.53
N ALA A 295 4.88 15.08 38.27
CA ALA A 295 4.44 16.42 37.87
C ALA A 295 3.05 16.80 38.42
N GLY A 296 2.12 15.84 38.51
CA GLY A 296 0.79 16.05 39.10
C GLY A 296 0.78 16.16 40.63
N ALA A 297 1.86 15.75 41.31
CA ALA A 297 1.96 15.69 42.77
C ALA A 297 2.44 17.01 43.43
N VAL A 298 2.32 18.17 42.76
CA VAL A 298 2.68 19.47 43.36
C VAL A 298 1.92 19.65 44.69
N PRO A 299 2.59 19.95 45.82
CA PRO A 299 1.95 19.93 47.13
C PRO A 299 0.87 21.01 47.24
N GLN A 300 -0.29 20.67 47.82
CA GLN A 300 -1.15 21.66 48.44
C GLN A 300 -0.28 22.43 49.45
N ALA A 301 -0.03 23.72 49.19
CA ALA A 301 0.65 24.59 50.11
C ALA A 301 -0.03 24.46 51.48
N GLN A 302 0.77 24.12 52.50
CA GLN A 302 0.34 24.15 53.89
C GLN A 302 -0.32 25.50 54.15
N ALA A 303 -1.62 25.50 54.46
CA ALA A 303 -2.27 26.64 55.06
C ALA A 303 -1.51 26.96 56.35
N ALA A 304 -0.76 28.05 56.34
CA ALA A 304 -0.18 28.60 57.55
C ALA A 304 -1.32 29.24 58.35
N ASP A 305 -1.57 28.66 59.54
CA ASP A 305 -2.36 29.27 60.62
C ASP A 305 -1.71 30.58 61.12
#